data_AF-A0A8H6MPP9-F1
#
_entry.id   AF-A0A8H6MPP9-F1
#
_cell.length_a   1.000
_cell.length_b   1.000
_cell.length_c   1.000
_cell.angle_alpha   90.00
_cell.angle_beta   90.00
_cell.angle_gamma   90.00
#
_symmetry.space_group_name_H-M   'P 1'
#
loop_
_entity.id
_entity.type
_entity.pdbx_description
1 polymer ?
#
loop_
_entity_poly.entity_id
_entity_poly.type
_entity_poly.pdbx_seq_one_letter_code
_entity_poly.pdbx_strand_id
1 'polypeptide(L)'
;MPAAAPGVMDSLAGTQDPRHADARRHPEQQKQEDEELQKLQKQPVLRRTRFVCVSDTHNTAVKLPKGDVLIHAGDLTNQGSYSELSRAVQWIEKADFEVKIVIAGNHDITLDPNFYAEHGSRFHNQAPQSSPDCIALLTSSPSITYLNHASTAVRLSSPSGPHTTFSVFGSPYSPRHGLWAFGLDLPHGDGSPWDDIPPDADVVVTHTPPRTHCDGSDVRPPSGCEALRRALWRVRPRLAVCGHVHEGRGAERVSWDLGVDFGEDGVDSWQDPGAGGNKQSLVDLTRRSGRPLDNDGVRSDPGGKPEIGGGGGDGSSADPGSAEVTRAGRRETCVVNCAVMAKSWPHVGGKTTNKPIVVDLDLPVWE
;
A
#
# COMPACT_ATOMS: atom_id res chain seq x y z
N MET A 1 48.78 55.52 54.75
CA MET A 1 49.92 55.96 53.91
C MET A 1 49.49 55.83 52.44
N PRO A 2 49.77 56.83 51.60
CA PRO A 2 48.73 57.47 50.77
C PRO A 2 48.92 57.38 49.25
N ALA A 3 47.81 57.65 48.55
CA ALA A 3 47.61 58.48 47.34
C ALA A 3 48.42 58.26 46.05
N ALA A 4 47.72 58.16 44.91
CA ALA A 4 47.49 59.30 44.00
C ALA A 4 46.48 58.96 42.88
N ALA A 5 45.55 59.90 42.63
CA ALA A 5 44.70 60.05 41.43
C ALA A 5 45.47 60.91 40.36
N PRO A 6 44.93 61.49 39.25
CA PRO A 6 43.52 61.83 38.93
C PRO A 6 43.07 61.80 37.42
N GLY A 7 41.81 62.22 37.15
CA GLY A 7 41.33 62.75 35.85
C GLY A 7 39.97 62.16 35.39
N VAL A 8 38.76 62.63 35.76
CA VAL A 8 38.02 63.91 35.54
C VAL A 8 37.01 63.86 34.35
N MET A 9 35.77 64.30 34.66
CA MET A 9 34.55 64.67 33.87
C MET A 9 33.50 63.58 33.57
N ASP A 10 32.33 63.60 34.23
CA ASP A 10 31.06 64.34 33.92
C ASP A 10 30.39 63.80 32.63
N SER A 11 29.11 63.42 32.53
CA SER A 11 27.88 63.93 33.15
C SER A 11 26.69 63.01 32.76
N LEU A 12 25.57 63.19 33.47
CA LEU A 12 24.28 62.48 33.38
C LEU A 12 23.56 62.63 32.03
N ALA A 13 22.96 61.53 31.52
CA ALA A 13 21.65 61.56 30.83
C ALA A 13 21.08 60.13 30.73
N GLY A 14 19.81 59.97 31.13
CA GLY A 14 19.12 58.68 31.22
C GLY A 14 18.80 58.03 29.88
N THR A 15 18.60 56.72 29.91
CA THR A 15 17.97 55.95 28.84
C THR A 15 16.93 55.00 29.41
N GLN A 16 15.76 55.08 28.81
CA GLN A 16 14.51 54.44 29.16
C GLN A 16 14.52 52.94 28.83
N ASP A 17 13.75 52.20 29.61
CA ASP A 17 13.32 50.80 29.43
C ASP A 17 12.70 50.55 28.04
N PRO A 18 13.23 49.63 27.20
CA PRO A 18 12.57 49.22 25.97
C PRO A 18 11.76 47.94 26.21
N ARG A 19 10.60 48.08 26.84
CA ARG A 19 9.48 47.15 26.64
C ARG A 19 8.56 47.72 25.57
N HIS A 20 8.19 46.87 24.62
CA HIS A 20 7.39 47.11 23.40
C HIS A 20 8.15 47.51 22.13
N ALA A 21 8.86 46.54 21.54
CA ALA A 21 8.98 46.47 20.09
C ALA A 21 7.68 45.83 19.54
N ASP A 22 6.82 46.67 19.00
CA ASP A 22 5.62 46.30 18.23
C ASP A 22 6.08 45.64 16.91
N ALA A 23 6.17 44.31 16.90
CA ALA A 23 6.48 43.53 15.71
C ALA A 23 5.26 43.49 14.78
N ARG A 24 5.01 44.61 14.08
CA ARG A 24 4.06 44.63 12.96
C ARG A 24 4.64 43.78 11.83
N ARG A 25 4.10 42.58 11.67
CA ARG A 25 4.40 41.70 10.53
C ARG A 25 4.09 42.43 9.22
N HIS A 26 4.97 42.30 8.24
CA HIS A 26 4.82 42.97 6.95
C HIS A 26 3.59 42.37 6.22
N PRO A 27 2.65 43.19 5.69
CA PRO A 27 1.44 42.70 5.04
C PRO A 27 1.70 41.73 3.87
N GLU A 28 2.85 41.86 3.22
CA GLU A 28 3.28 40.99 2.12
C GLU A 28 3.73 39.60 2.59
N GLN A 29 4.36 39.49 3.75
CA GLN A 29 4.73 38.20 4.34
C GLN A 29 3.49 37.46 4.83
N GLN A 30 2.56 38.16 5.48
CA GLN A 30 1.28 37.59 5.91
C GLN A 30 0.48 37.09 4.70
N LYS A 31 0.46 37.84 3.60
CA LYS A 31 -0.23 37.44 2.37
C LYS A 31 0.42 36.24 1.68
N GLN A 32 1.76 36.15 1.68
CA GLN A 32 2.47 34.98 1.15
C GLN A 32 2.23 33.73 2.01
N GLU A 33 2.27 33.87 3.33
CA GLU A 33 1.93 32.78 4.26
C GLU A 33 0.46 32.35 4.10
N ASP A 34 -0.47 33.30 3.95
CA ASP A 34 -1.89 33.00 3.72
C ASP A 34 -2.13 32.37 2.33
N GLU A 35 -1.42 32.78 1.28
CA GLU A 35 -1.47 32.17 -0.05
C GLU A 35 -0.84 30.76 -0.06
N GLU A 36 0.22 30.54 0.71
CA GLU A 36 0.87 29.24 0.89
C GLU A 36 -0.02 28.30 1.73
N LEU A 37 -0.64 28.79 2.79
CA LEU A 37 -1.65 28.09 3.58
C LEU A 37 -2.89 27.77 2.75
N GLN A 38 -3.34 28.69 1.88
CA GLN A 38 -4.45 28.44 0.95
C GLN A 38 -4.08 27.42 -0.15
N LYS A 39 -2.82 27.38 -0.60
CA LYS A 39 -2.32 26.32 -1.49
C LYS A 39 -2.26 24.97 -0.77
N LEU A 40 -1.81 24.94 0.49
CA LEU A 40 -1.80 23.74 1.33
C LEU A 40 -3.22 23.27 1.71
N GLN A 41 -4.20 24.16 1.75
CA GLN A 41 -5.61 23.87 2.03
C GLN A 41 -6.43 23.45 0.81
N LYS A 42 -5.89 23.55 -0.41
CA LYS A 42 -6.60 23.04 -1.59
C LYS A 42 -6.63 21.51 -1.51
N GLN A 43 -7.83 20.99 -1.24
CA GLN A 43 -8.12 19.57 -1.32
C GLN A 43 -7.66 19.02 -2.68
N PRO A 44 -6.90 17.92 -2.70
CA PRO A 44 -6.39 17.36 -3.94
C PRO A 44 -7.57 16.98 -4.84
N VAL A 45 -7.47 17.32 -6.13
CA VAL A 45 -8.43 16.84 -7.13
C VAL A 45 -8.25 15.35 -7.23
N LEU A 46 -9.31 14.59 -6.96
CA LEU A 46 -9.29 13.14 -7.09
C LEU A 46 -9.93 12.72 -8.41
N ARG A 47 -9.38 11.69 -9.04
CA ARG A 47 -9.99 11.00 -10.18
C ARG A 47 -10.01 9.50 -9.91
N ARG A 48 -11.04 8.84 -10.43
CA ARG A 48 -11.16 7.39 -10.38
C ARG A 48 -10.03 6.73 -11.17
N THR A 49 -9.30 5.85 -10.49
CA THR A 49 -8.34 4.92 -11.08
C THR A 49 -8.85 3.50 -10.89
N ARG A 50 -8.85 2.73 -11.98
CA ARG A 50 -9.33 1.35 -12.01
C ARG A 50 -8.17 0.36 -11.93
N PHE A 51 -8.10 -0.34 -10.81
CA PHE A 51 -7.18 -1.45 -10.59
C PHE A 51 -7.82 -2.77 -10.99
N VAL A 52 -7.09 -3.61 -11.72
CA VAL A 52 -7.45 -5.00 -11.98
C VAL A 52 -6.48 -5.88 -11.21
N CYS A 53 -7.00 -6.61 -10.23
CA CYS A 53 -6.20 -7.39 -9.29
C CYS A 53 -6.35 -8.89 -9.59
N VAL A 54 -5.21 -9.56 -9.71
CA VAL A 54 -5.09 -11.02 -9.85
C VAL A 54 -3.94 -11.54 -9.01
N SER A 55 -3.99 -12.80 -8.63
CA SER A 55 -2.91 -13.54 -7.98
C SER A 55 -3.10 -15.03 -8.25
N ASP A 56 -2.09 -15.85 -7.95
CA ASP A 56 -2.23 -17.31 -7.94
C ASP A 56 -2.73 -17.85 -9.29
N THR A 57 -2.18 -17.30 -10.37
CA THR A 57 -2.57 -17.68 -11.73
C THR A 57 -2.00 -19.05 -12.08
N HIS A 58 -0.85 -19.44 -11.50
CA HIS A 58 -0.30 -20.79 -11.61
C HIS A 58 -0.24 -21.29 -13.07
N ASN A 59 0.38 -20.48 -13.95
CA ASN A 59 0.45 -20.65 -15.40
C ASN A 59 -0.86 -20.49 -16.18
N THR A 60 -1.93 -19.98 -15.55
CA THR A 60 -3.24 -19.81 -16.19
C THR A 60 -3.47 -18.34 -16.55
N ALA A 61 -3.37 -18.03 -17.84
CA ALA A 61 -3.76 -16.72 -18.36
C ALA A 61 -5.28 -16.56 -18.30
N VAL A 62 -5.76 -15.58 -17.53
CA VAL A 62 -7.20 -15.25 -17.45
C VAL A 62 -7.55 -14.06 -18.33
N LYS A 63 -8.84 -13.95 -18.66
CA LYS A 63 -9.36 -12.77 -19.37
C LYS A 63 -9.37 -11.57 -18.42
N LEU A 64 -8.57 -10.56 -18.74
CA LEU A 64 -8.50 -9.32 -17.99
C LEU A 64 -9.55 -8.32 -18.51
N PRO A 65 -10.38 -7.73 -17.63
CA PRO A 65 -11.24 -6.60 -18.01
C PRO A 65 -10.39 -5.34 -18.23
N LYS A 66 -10.99 -4.30 -18.83
CA LYS A 66 -10.32 -2.99 -18.99
C LYS A 66 -10.07 -2.35 -17.61
N GLY A 67 -8.89 -1.76 -17.45
CA GLY A 67 -8.53 -0.92 -16.31
C GLY A 67 -7.30 -0.08 -16.62
N ASP A 68 -6.87 0.71 -15.64
CA ASP A 68 -5.73 1.61 -15.78
C ASP A 68 -4.44 0.92 -15.28
N VAL A 69 -4.56 0.17 -14.17
CA VAL A 69 -3.45 -0.53 -13.51
C VAL A 69 -3.77 -2.02 -13.35
N LEU A 70 -2.84 -2.89 -13.74
CA LEU A 70 -2.87 -4.32 -13.41
C LEU A 70 -1.99 -4.57 -12.19
N ILE A 71 -2.49 -5.34 -11.21
CA ILE A 71 -1.71 -5.84 -10.08
C ILE A 71 -1.72 -7.38 -10.13
N HIS A 72 -0.54 -8.00 -10.15
CA HIS A 72 -0.36 -9.44 -9.94
C HIS A 72 0.32 -9.70 -8.59
N ALA A 73 -0.41 -10.23 -7.61
CA ALA A 73 0.05 -10.40 -6.23
C ALA A 73 0.79 -11.75 -5.96
N GLY A 74 1.60 -12.19 -6.92
CA GLY A 74 2.42 -13.40 -6.79
C GLY A 74 1.80 -14.69 -7.31
N ASP A 75 2.59 -15.75 -7.30
CA ASP A 75 2.28 -17.08 -7.83
C ASP A 75 1.86 -17.04 -9.31
N LEU A 76 2.74 -16.44 -10.12
CA LEU A 76 2.61 -16.43 -11.57
C LEU A 76 2.70 -17.86 -12.14
N THR A 77 3.50 -18.71 -11.49
CA THR A 77 3.90 -20.03 -11.99
C THR A 77 3.52 -21.16 -11.03
N ASN A 78 3.72 -22.43 -11.43
CA ASN A 78 3.60 -23.55 -10.49
C ASN A 78 4.93 -23.82 -9.77
N GLN A 79 6.06 -23.66 -10.46
CA GLN A 79 7.38 -24.02 -9.93
C GLN A 79 8.50 -23.10 -10.42
N GLY A 80 8.20 -21.92 -10.93
CA GLY A 80 9.19 -20.90 -11.24
C GLY A 80 10.18 -21.24 -12.35
N SER A 81 9.93 -22.20 -13.24
CA SER A 81 10.86 -22.41 -14.37
C SER A 81 10.89 -21.18 -15.29
N TYR A 82 12.02 -20.95 -15.97
CA TYR A 82 12.16 -19.84 -16.92
C TYR A 82 11.04 -19.85 -17.98
N SER A 83 10.65 -21.04 -18.45
CA SER A 83 9.59 -21.21 -19.45
C SER A 83 8.18 -20.86 -18.93
N GLU A 84 7.92 -21.05 -17.64
CA GLU A 84 6.68 -20.65 -16.98
C GLU A 84 6.66 -19.14 -16.81
N LEU A 85 7.73 -18.58 -16.23
CA LEU A 85 7.88 -17.14 -16.03
C LEU A 85 7.80 -16.37 -17.35
N SER A 86 8.50 -16.83 -18.39
CA SER A 86 8.49 -16.18 -19.70
C SER A 86 7.09 -16.12 -20.30
N ARG A 87 6.28 -17.18 -20.15
CA ARG A 87 4.88 -17.18 -20.61
C ARG A 87 4.00 -16.23 -19.79
N ALA A 88 4.19 -16.19 -18.47
CA ALA A 88 3.44 -15.28 -17.60
C ALA A 88 3.78 -13.81 -17.89
N VAL A 89 5.07 -13.48 -18.01
CA VAL A 89 5.55 -12.14 -18.39
C VAL A 89 4.99 -11.73 -19.75
N GLN A 90 5.08 -12.57 -20.78
CA GLN A 90 4.51 -12.26 -22.10
C GLN A 90 2.99 -12.02 -22.07
N TRP A 91 2.26 -12.71 -21.19
CA TRP A 91 0.82 -12.47 -21.02
C TRP A 91 0.55 -11.12 -20.36
N ILE A 92 1.32 -10.76 -19.33
CA ILE A 92 1.21 -9.48 -18.62
C ILE A 92 1.62 -8.30 -19.52
N GLU A 93 2.70 -8.43 -20.29
CA GLU A 93 3.17 -7.39 -21.21
C GLU A 93 2.16 -7.07 -22.32
N LYS A 94 1.46 -8.09 -22.81
CA LYS A 94 0.40 -7.94 -23.83
C LYS A 94 -0.87 -7.29 -23.28
N ALA A 95 -1.03 -7.20 -21.97
CA ALA A 95 -2.22 -6.62 -21.37
C ALA A 95 -2.23 -5.09 -21.55
N ASP A 96 -3.36 -4.56 -22.03
CA ASP A 96 -3.57 -3.14 -22.30
C ASP A 96 -3.88 -2.36 -21.01
N PHE A 97 -2.83 -2.18 -20.21
CA PHE A 97 -2.82 -1.36 -19.00
C PHE A 97 -1.65 -0.39 -19.07
N GLU A 98 -1.82 0.79 -18.50
CA GLU A 98 -0.76 1.79 -18.47
C GLU A 98 0.39 1.33 -17.56
N VAL A 99 0.06 0.75 -16.40
CA VAL A 99 1.04 0.22 -15.44
C VAL A 99 0.68 -1.21 -15.06
N LYS A 100 1.69 -2.09 -14.97
CA LYS A 100 1.55 -3.47 -14.49
C LYS A 100 2.48 -3.68 -13.29
N ILE A 101 1.91 -3.78 -12.09
CA ILE A 101 2.65 -4.02 -10.85
C ILE A 101 2.67 -5.53 -10.60
N VAL A 102 3.85 -6.09 -10.39
CA VAL A 102 4.02 -7.53 -10.18
C VAL A 102 4.91 -7.75 -8.95
N ILE A 103 4.49 -8.65 -8.08
CA ILE A 103 5.35 -9.27 -7.06
C ILE A 103 5.45 -10.76 -7.34
N ALA A 104 6.47 -11.42 -6.80
CA ALA A 104 6.55 -12.89 -6.80
C ALA A 104 5.65 -13.50 -5.69
N GLY A 105 5.40 -14.80 -5.79
CA GLY A 105 4.84 -15.61 -4.69
C GLY A 105 5.71 -16.81 -4.36
N ASN A 106 5.24 -17.67 -3.47
CA ASN A 106 6.03 -18.79 -2.96
C ASN A 106 6.31 -19.89 -4.01
N HIS A 107 5.53 -19.95 -5.10
CA HIS A 107 5.72 -20.87 -6.22
C HIS A 107 6.70 -20.35 -7.29
N ASP A 108 7.02 -19.06 -7.28
CA ASP A 108 7.95 -18.45 -8.25
C ASP A 108 9.41 -18.63 -7.81
N ILE A 109 9.78 -19.87 -7.51
CA ILE A 109 10.96 -20.22 -6.69
C ILE A 109 12.31 -19.72 -7.24
N THR A 110 12.44 -19.53 -8.55
CA THR A 110 13.68 -19.02 -9.15
C THR A 110 13.87 -17.52 -8.93
N LEU A 111 12.82 -16.80 -8.53
CA LEU A 111 12.86 -15.38 -8.18
C LEU A 111 13.38 -15.13 -6.76
N ASP A 112 13.57 -16.20 -5.96
CA ASP A 112 14.30 -16.19 -4.69
C ASP A 112 15.65 -16.92 -4.88
N PRO A 113 16.74 -16.19 -5.19
CA PRO A 113 18.03 -16.81 -5.49
C PRO A 113 18.60 -17.66 -4.35
N ASN A 114 18.34 -17.27 -3.10
CA ASN A 114 18.85 -17.98 -1.93
C ASN A 114 18.10 -19.32 -1.77
N PHE A 115 16.77 -19.28 -1.81
CA PHE A 115 15.96 -20.50 -1.79
C PHE A 115 16.30 -21.41 -2.98
N TYR A 116 16.45 -20.86 -4.17
CA TYR A 116 16.72 -21.64 -5.37
C TYR A 116 18.10 -22.29 -5.35
N ALA A 117 19.12 -21.60 -4.86
CA ALA A 117 20.47 -22.17 -4.71
C ALA A 117 20.47 -23.38 -3.74
N GLU A 118 19.70 -23.30 -2.65
CA GLU A 118 19.65 -24.37 -1.64
C GLU A 118 18.71 -25.53 -2.03
N HIS A 119 17.56 -25.22 -2.62
CA HIS A 119 16.47 -26.17 -2.79
C HIS A 119 16.08 -26.42 -4.24
N GLY A 120 16.61 -25.68 -5.20
CA GLY A 120 16.23 -25.75 -6.62
C GLY A 120 16.38 -27.15 -7.23
N SER A 121 17.34 -27.95 -6.77
CA SER A 121 17.50 -29.34 -7.21
C SER A 121 16.30 -30.24 -6.85
N ARG A 122 15.51 -29.91 -5.82
CA ARG A 122 14.28 -30.66 -5.48
C ARG A 122 13.15 -30.43 -6.49
N PHE A 123 13.19 -29.31 -7.22
CA PHE A 123 12.16 -28.91 -8.18
C PHE A 123 12.62 -29.11 -9.63
N HIS A 124 13.89 -28.81 -9.91
CA HIS A 124 14.44 -28.71 -11.26
C HIS A 124 15.73 -29.56 -11.44
N ASN A 125 15.81 -30.75 -10.82
CA ASN A 125 17.02 -31.61 -10.89
C ASN A 125 17.51 -31.89 -12.32
N GLN A 126 16.61 -32.19 -13.26
CA GLN A 126 16.97 -32.54 -14.63
C GLN A 126 17.22 -31.31 -15.52
N ALA A 127 16.78 -30.14 -15.09
CA ALA A 127 16.89 -28.89 -15.85
C ALA A 127 17.09 -27.71 -14.91
N PRO A 128 18.28 -27.54 -14.30
CA PRO A 128 18.59 -26.37 -13.48
C PRO A 128 18.28 -25.07 -14.22
N GLN A 129 17.92 -24.04 -13.46
CA GLN A 129 17.47 -22.75 -13.99
C GLN A 129 18.46 -21.69 -13.51
N SER A 130 18.44 -20.54 -14.15
CA SER A 130 19.24 -19.38 -13.77
C SER A 130 18.31 -18.35 -13.11
N SER A 131 18.45 -18.15 -11.80
CA SER A 131 17.71 -17.10 -11.07
C SER A 131 17.95 -15.71 -11.67
N PRO A 132 19.18 -15.31 -12.04
CA PRO A 132 19.41 -14.04 -12.74
C PRO A 132 18.60 -13.89 -14.03
N ASP A 133 18.55 -14.93 -14.87
CA ASP A 133 17.80 -14.87 -16.14
C ASP A 133 16.29 -14.83 -15.89
N CYS A 134 15.82 -15.56 -14.87
CA CYS A 134 14.41 -15.56 -14.47
C CYS A 134 13.96 -14.20 -13.92
N ILE A 135 14.78 -13.58 -13.07
CA ILE A 135 14.53 -12.22 -12.55
C ILE A 135 14.58 -11.19 -13.69
N ALA A 136 15.53 -11.35 -14.62
CA ALA A 136 15.70 -10.45 -15.76
C ALA A 136 14.45 -10.36 -16.66
N LEU A 137 13.64 -11.44 -16.77
CA LEU A 137 12.37 -11.41 -17.48
C LEU A 137 11.41 -10.34 -16.94
N LEU A 138 11.41 -10.12 -15.62
CA LEU A 138 10.54 -9.15 -14.95
C LEU A 138 11.18 -7.77 -14.91
N THR A 139 12.46 -7.68 -14.51
CA THR A 139 13.14 -6.39 -14.28
C THR A 139 13.54 -5.69 -15.57
N SER A 140 13.71 -6.41 -16.67
CA SER A 140 14.08 -5.82 -17.97
C SER A 140 12.86 -5.47 -18.83
N SER A 141 11.66 -5.82 -18.39
CA SER A 141 10.44 -5.48 -19.11
C SER A 141 10.20 -3.96 -19.03
N PRO A 142 9.96 -3.28 -20.16
CA PRO A 142 9.68 -1.85 -20.17
C PRO A 142 8.28 -1.51 -19.66
N SER A 143 7.42 -2.52 -19.44
CA SER A 143 6.01 -2.32 -19.09
C SER A 143 5.62 -2.87 -17.72
N ILE A 144 6.49 -3.65 -17.08
CA ILE A 144 6.26 -4.24 -15.75
C ILE A 144 7.06 -3.48 -14.71
N THR A 145 6.38 -3.08 -13.65
CA THR A 145 6.98 -2.64 -12.39
C THR A 145 7.06 -3.84 -11.46
N TYR A 146 8.21 -4.50 -11.43
CA TYR A 146 8.45 -5.62 -10.52
C TYR A 146 8.94 -5.12 -9.15
N LEU A 147 8.24 -5.51 -8.08
CA LEU A 147 8.59 -5.15 -6.72
C LEU A 147 8.98 -6.40 -5.93
N ASN A 148 10.14 -6.35 -5.29
CA ASN A 148 10.64 -7.41 -4.44
C ASN A 148 11.02 -6.82 -3.08
N HIS A 149 10.02 -6.68 -2.21
CA HIS A 149 10.14 -6.00 -0.91
C HIS A 149 10.68 -4.57 -1.07
N ALA A 150 9.97 -3.78 -1.87
CA ALA A 150 10.37 -2.42 -2.24
C ALA A 150 9.15 -1.53 -2.50
N SER A 151 9.37 -0.22 -2.45
CA SER A 151 8.35 0.79 -2.79
C SER A 151 8.73 1.62 -4.01
N THR A 152 7.72 2.10 -4.73
CA THR A 152 7.87 3.12 -5.78
C THR A 152 6.65 4.02 -5.84
N ALA A 153 6.81 5.22 -6.41
CA ALA A 153 5.70 6.05 -6.83
C ALA A 153 5.27 5.67 -8.26
N VAL A 154 3.96 5.74 -8.51
CA VAL A 154 3.35 5.52 -9.82
C VAL A 154 2.68 6.80 -10.29
N ARG A 155 2.87 7.13 -11.57
CA ARG A 155 2.25 8.29 -12.24
C ARG A 155 1.61 7.81 -13.53
N LEU A 156 0.28 7.89 -13.62
CA LEU A 156 -0.47 7.56 -14.83
C LEU A 156 -0.56 8.79 -15.72
N SER A 157 0.05 8.77 -16.88
CA SER A 157 0.19 9.85 -17.85
C SER A 157 -0.53 9.66 -19.19
N SER A 158 -1.20 8.52 -19.39
CA SER A 158 -1.94 8.26 -20.62
C SER A 158 -2.89 9.42 -20.94
N PRO A 159 -2.90 9.99 -22.17
CA PRO A 159 -3.72 11.16 -22.50
C PRO A 159 -5.22 10.97 -22.25
N SER A 160 -5.71 9.73 -22.37
CA SER A 160 -7.10 9.35 -22.09
C SER A 160 -7.31 8.79 -20.67
N GLY A 161 -6.24 8.67 -19.88
CA GLY A 161 -6.22 8.07 -18.56
C GLY A 161 -6.63 9.02 -17.43
N PRO A 162 -6.54 8.54 -16.17
CA PRO A 162 -7.02 9.27 -15.01
C PRO A 162 -6.06 10.38 -14.54
N HIS A 163 -4.81 10.40 -15.01
CA HIS A 163 -3.79 11.39 -14.62
C HIS A 163 -3.49 11.39 -13.12
N THR A 164 -3.59 10.22 -12.47
CA THR A 164 -3.41 10.09 -11.02
C THR A 164 -2.02 9.62 -10.63
N THR A 165 -1.65 9.88 -9.38
CA THR A 165 -0.44 9.38 -8.75
C THR A 165 -0.74 8.68 -7.43
N PHE A 166 0.08 7.68 -7.08
CA PHE A 166 0.00 6.95 -5.82
C PHE A 166 1.35 6.28 -5.52
N SER A 167 1.61 6.02 -4.24
CA SER A 167 2.72 5.18 -3.81
C SER A 167 2.30 3.72 -3.67
N VAL A 168 3.19 2.79 -4.01
CA VAL A 168 2.97 1.36 -3.84
C VAL A 168 4.17 0.71 -3.16
N PHE A 169 3.91 -0.14 -2.17
CA PHE A 169 4.87 -1.08 -1.61
C PHE A 169 4.51 -2.50 -2.06
N GLY A 170 5.49 -3.29 -2.47
CA GLY A 170 5.29 -4.67 -2.94
C GLY A 170 6.26 -5.64 -2.27
N SER A 171 5.77 -6.76 -1.73
CA SER A 171 6.61 -7.80 -1.14
C SER A 171 6.10 -9.23 -1.39
N PRO A 172 6.98 -10.17 -1.79
CA PRO A 172 6.59 -11.56 -2.07
C PRO A 172 6.47 -12.42 -0.81
N TYR A 173 6.81 -11.87 0.35
CA TYR A 173 6.95 -12.64 1.58
C TYR A 173 5.63 -13.24 2.08
N SER A 174 5.74 -14.45 2.64
CA SER A 174 4.64 -15.16 3.30
C SER A 174 5.16 -15.90 4.54
N PRO A 175 4.34 -16.14 5.58
CA PRO A 175 4.72 -17.03 6.68
C PRO A 175 5.15 -18.40 6.14
N ARG A 176 6.26 -18.95 6.64
CA ARG A 176 6.80 -20.21 6.11
C ARG A 176 5.80 -21.35 6.32
N HIS A 177 5.34 -21.92 5.20
CA HIS A 177 4.54 -23.15 5.16
C HIS A 177 5.20 -24.18 4.24
N GLY A 178 5.85 -25.18 4.84
CA GLY A 178 6.58 -26.19 4.08
C GLY A 178 7.81 -25.61 3.36
N LEU A 179 8.18 -26.25 2.26
CA LEU A 179 9.39 -25.92 1.50
C LEU A 179 9.03 -25.11 0.25
N TRP A 180 8.88 -23.80 0.42
CA TRP A 180 8.62 -22.86 -0.67
C TRP A 180 9.41 -21.57 -0.49
N ALA A 181 9.60 -20.84 -1.60
CA ALA A 181 10.37 -19.60 -1.64
C ALA A 181 9.70 -18.48 -0.85
N PHE A 182 10.47 -17.44 -0.51
CA PHE A 182 9.96 -16.24 0.18
C PHE A 182 9.29 -16.51 1.54
N GLY A 183 9.56 -17.67 2.13
CA GLY A 183 9.08 -18.03 3.46
C GLY A 183 9.79 -17.23 4.55
N LEU A 184 9.03 -16.48 5.33
CA LEU A 184 9.49 -15.79 6.53
C LEU A 184 9.38 -16.72 7.73
N ASP A 185 10.50 -16.88 8.42
CA ASP A 185 10.52 -17.34 9.80
C ASP A 185 10.17 -16.13 10.66
N LEU A 186 8.89 -15.96 11.00
CA LEU A 186 8.44 -14.84 11.83
C LEU A 186 9.16 -14.93 13.19
N PRO A 187 9.89 -13.88 13.62
CA PRO A 187 10.77 -13.99 14.77
C PRO A 187 9.98 -14.06 16.10
N HIS A 188 10.61 -14.67 17.10
CA HIS A 188 10.28 -14.50 18.52
C HIS A 188 10.94 -13.24 19.13
N GLY A 189 11.37 -12.25 18.31
CA GLY A 189 12.25 -11.12 18.67
C GLY A 189 11.93 -9.78 17.96
N ASP A 190 12.85 -8.81 18.07
CA ASP A 190 12.68 -7.39 17.75
C ASP A 190 12.79 -7.05 16.25
N GLY A 191 11.64 -6.74 15.64
CA GLY A 191 11.53 -6.19 14.28
C GLY A 191 10.72 -7.09 13.35
N SER A 192 9.81 -6.49 12.60
CA SER A 192 9.06 -7.16 11.53
C SER A 192 9.57 -6.68 10.17
N PRO A 193 9.71 -7.55 9.15
CA PRO A 193 9.98 -7.07 7.79
C PRO A 193 8.88 -6.11 7.30
N TRP A 194 7.69 -6.17 7.88
CA TRP A 194 6.61 -5.25 7.56
C TRP A 194 6.81 -3.84 8.13
N ASP A 195 7.84 -3.61 8.96
CA ASP A 195 8.23 -2.27 9.42
C ASP A 195 8.81 -1.41 8.28
N ASP A 196 9.28 -2.03 7.20
CA ASP A 196 9.78 -1.36 6.00
C ASP A 196 8.66 -0.79 5.11
N ILE A 197 7.39 -1.10 5.38
CA ILE A 197 6.27 -0.51 4.64
C ILE A 197 6.22 0.99 4.92
N PRO A 198 6.37 1.86 3.90
CA PRO A 198 6.31 3.30 4.09
C PRO A 198 4.98 3.71 4.71
N PRO A 199 4.99 4.60 5.71
CA PRO A 199 3.79 4.99 6.43
C PRO A 199 2.75 5.74 5.60
N ASP A 200 3.18 6.31 4.48
CA ASP A 200 2.35 7.04 3.52
C ASP A 200 1.94 6.18 2.31
N ALA A 201 2.30 4.88 2.29
CA ALA A 201 1.94 3.96 1.21
C ALA A 201 0.43 4.01 0.93
N ASP A 202 0.03 4.30 -0.32
CA ASP A 202 -1.38 4.30 -0.73
C ASP A 202 -1.86 2.88 -1.04
N VAL A 203 -0.98 2.09 -1.65
CA VAL A 203 -1.22 0.70 -2.04
C VAL A 203 -0.15 -0.21 -1.43
N VAL A 204 -0.57 -1.30 -0.81
CA VAL A 204 0.33 -2.38 -0.35
C VAL A 204 -0.02 -3.64 -1.12
N VAL A 205 0.97 -4.30 -1.71
CA VAL A 205 0.82 -5.58 -2.43
C VAL A 205 1.69 -6.61 -1.73
N THR A 206 1.08 -7.61 -1.13
CA THR A 206 1.79 -8.72 -0.46
C THR A 206 1.30 -10.04 -1.02
N HIS A 207 2.15 -11.07 -1.06
CA HIS A 207 1.65 -12.37 -1.49
C HIS A 207 0.70 -12.96 -0.44
N THR A 208 1.11 -12.91 0.83
CA THR A 208 0.27 -13.36 1.96
C THR A 208 -0.84 -12.35 2.32
N PRO A 209 -2.03 -12.81 2.73
CA PRO A 209 -3.04 -11.94 3.32
C PRO A 209 -2.67 -11.55 4.76
N PRO A 210 -3.13 -10.38 5.26
CA PRO A 210 -3.10 -10.09 6.69
C PRO A 210 -3.99 -11.08 7.44
N ARG A 211 -3.62 -11.40 8.69
CA ARG A 211 -4.43 -12.31 9.52
C ARG A 211 -5.87 -11.82 9.66
N THR A 212 -6.80 -12.76 9.70
CA THR A 212 -8.26 -12.57 9.83
C THR A 212 -8.97 -11.80 8.71
N HIS A 213 -8.28 -11.37 7.65
CA HIS A 213 -8.93 -10.69 6.52
C HIS A 213 -8.62 -11.39 5.20
N CYS A 214 -9.67 -11.93 4.58
CA CYS A 214 -9.55 -12.66 3.32
C CYS A 214 -8.46 -13.75 3.35
N ASP A 215 -8.29 -14.43 4.48
CA ASP A 215 -7.17 -15.35 4.77
C ASP A 215 -7.59 -16.79 5.12
N GLY A 216 -8.84 -17.14 4.79
CA GLY A 216 -9.41 -18.46 5.05
C GLY A 216 -10.85 -18.58 4.51
N SER A 217 -11.57 -19.60 4.96
CA SER A 217 -12.98 -19.81 4.65
C SER A 217 -13.67 -20.56 5.80
N ASP A 218 -14.98 -20.81 5.71
CA ASP A 218 -15.69 -21.65 6.69
C ASP A 218 -15.08 -23.05 6.87
N VAL A 219 -14.35 -23.53 5.86
CA VAL A 219 -13.73 -24.86 5.84
C VAL A 219 -12.24 -24.82 6.20
N ARG A 220 -11.55 -23.70 5.91
CA ARG A 220 -10.11 -23.56 6.18
C ARG A 220 -9.84 -22.46 7.20
N PRO A 221 -9.12 -22.77 8.29
CA PRO A 221 -8.82 -21.77 9.31
C PRO A 221 -8.01 -20.60 8.71
N PRO A 222 -8.17 -19.38 9.25
CA PRO A 222 -7.35 -18.22 8.94
C PRO A 222 -5.85 -18.56 8.99
N SER A 223 -5.13 -18.16 7.95
CA SER A 223 -3.70 -18.45 7.75
C SER A 223 -2.87 -17.21 7.42
N GLY A 224 -3.45 -16.02 7.53
CA GLY A 224 -2.79 -14.76 7.25
C GLY A 224 -1.74 -14.38 8.29
N CYS A 225 -0.93 -13.38 7.93
CA CYS A 225 0.18 -12.90 8.75
C CYS A 225 -0.28 -11.85 9.77
N GLU A 226 -0.13 -12.14 11.07
CA GLU A 226 -0.48 -11.20 12.15
C GLU A 226 0.41 -9.96 12.12
N ALA A 227 1.71 -10.13 11.87
CA ALA A 227 2.63 -9.00 11.78
C ALA A 227 2.27 -8.06 10.61
N LEU A 228 1.76 -8.61 9.50
CA LEU A 228 1.24 -7.80 8.39
C LEU A 228 -0.04 -7.06 8.79
N ARG A 229 -0.99 -7.72 9.49
CA ARG A 229 -2.21 -7.06 10.00
C ARG A 229 -1.86 -5.84 10.86
N ARG A 230 -0.87 -5.98 11.75
CA ARG A 230 -0.35 -4.88 12.58
C ARG A 230 0.28 -3.76 11.76
N ALA A 231 1.04 -4.10 10.72
CA ALA A 231 1.61 -3.11 9.81
C ALA A 231 0.52 -2.37 9.02
N LEU A 232 -0.54 -3.06 8.57
CA LEU A 232 -1.69 -2.42 7.93
C LEU A 232 -2.45 -1.52 8.90
N TRP A 233 -2.62 -1.90 10.17
CA TRP A 233 -3.16 -0.98 11.19
C TRP A 233 -2.30 0.27 11.36
N ARG A 234 -0.97 0.17 11.27
CA ARG A 234 -0.05 1.31 11.38
C ARG A 234 -0.06 2.23 10.16
N VAL A 235 -0.03 1.65 8.95
CA VAL A 235 0.12 2.36 7.67
C VAL A 235 -1.22 2.80 7.09
N ARG A 236 -2.25 1.97 7.28
CA ARG A 236 -3.63 2.15 6.80
C ARG A 236 -3.66 2.54 5.32
N PRO A 237 -3.09 1.72 4.41
CA PRO A 237 -3.15 2.01 2.99
C PRO A 237 -4.60 2.03 2.52
N ARG A 238 -4.88 2.77 1.43
CA ARG A 238 -6.22 2.76 0.82
C ARG A 238 -6.56 1.37 0.29
N LEU A 239 -5.57 0.67 -0.25
CA LEU A 239 -5.73 -0.66 -0.85
C LEU A 239 -4.60 -1.59 -0.42
N ALA A 240 -4.95 -2.76 0.13
CA ALA A 240 -4.05 -3.87 0.39
C ALA A 240 -4.45 -5.06 -0.50
N VAL A 241 -3.58 -5.46 -1.43
CA VAL A 241 -3.83 -6.55 -2.40
C VAL A 241 -2.97 -7.75 -2.07
N CYS A 242 -3.59 -8.93 -2.04
CA CYS A 242 -2.93 -10.19 -1.73
C CYS A 242 -3.49 -11.40 -2.49
N GLY A 243 -2.90 -12.56 -2.24
CA GLY A 243 -3.31 -13.85 -2.79
C GLY A 243 -3.01 -14.98 -1.81
N HIS A 244 -2.29 -16.02 -2.27
CA HIS A 244 -1.74 -17.14 -1.49
C HIS A 244 -2.78 -18.11 -0.90
N VAL A 245 -3.78 -17.57 -0.20
CA VAL A 245 -4.87 -18.35 0.38
C VAL A 245 -6.05 -18.34 -0.58
N HIS A 246 -6.13 -19.36 -1.44
CA HIS A 246 -7.12 -19.43 -2.53
C HIS A 246 -8.56 -19.36 -2.03
N GLU A 247 -8.83 -20.00 -0.90
CA GLU A 247 -10.16 -20.00 -0.26
C GLU A 247 -10.54 -18.65 0.33
N GLY A 248 -9.56 -17.78 0.60
CA GLY A 248 -9.74 -16.42 1.11
C GLY A 248 -10.13 -15.40 0.05
N ARG A 249 -10.25 -15.79 -1.22
CA ARG A 249 -10.64 -14.92 -2.34
C ARG A 249 -11.84 -14.06 -1.97
N GLY A 250 -11.66 -12.74 -1.96
CA GLY A 250 -12.67 -11.82 -1.46
C GLY A 250 -12.16 -10.39 -1.33
N ALA A 251 -12.99 -9.54 -0.75
CA ALA A 251 -12.61 -8.20 -0.35
C ALA A 251 -13.30 -7.82 0.96
N GLU A 252 -12.60 -7.03 1.77
CA GLU A 252 -13.09 -6.52 3.04
C GLU A 252 -12.68 -5.07 3.20
N ARG A 253 -13.56 -4.25 3.75
CA ARG A 253 -13.20 -2.95 4.28
C ARG A 253 -13.00 -3.07 5.76
N VAL A 254 -11.79 -2.78 6.23
CA VAL A 254 -11.43 -2.79 7.63
C VAL A 254 -11.38 -1.35 8.14
N SER A 255 -12.14 -1.05 9.19
CA SER A 255 -12.08 0.20 9.93
C SER A 255 -11.20 -0.01 11.16
N TRP A 256 -10.11 0.75 11.29
CA TRP A 256 -9.11 0.56 12.34
C TRP A 256 -9.43 1.39 13.58
N ASP A 257 -9.42 0.75 14.76
CA ASP A 257 -9.52 1.45 16.04
C ASP A 257 -8.16 2.04 16.39
N LEU A 258 -8.05 3.37 16.34
CA LEU A 258 -6.80 4.08 16.64
C LEU A 258 -6.59 4.34 18.14
N GLY A 259 -7.58 4.01 18.98
CA GLY A 259 -7.49 4.08 20.44
C GLY A 259 -6.98 2.80 21.09
N VAL A 260 -6.97 1.68 20.36
CA VAL A 260 -6.47 0.38 20.81
C VAL A 260 -5.42 -0.12 19.84
N ASP A 261 -4.23 -0.45 20.33
CA ASP A 261 -3.14 -0.97 19.50
C ASP A 261 -3.60 -2.20 18.70
N PHE A 262 -3.53 -2.08 17.37
CA PHE A 262 -3.96 -3.10 16.42
C PHE A 262 -5.44 -3.48 16.52
N GLY A 263 -6.28 -2.59 17.07
CA GLY A 263 -7.72 -2.75 17.17
C GLY A 263 -8.44 -2.46 15.86
N GLU A 264 -9.66 -2.98 15.74
CA GLU A 264 -10.54 -2.83 14.59
C GLU A 264 -11.90 -2.36 15.10
N ASP A 265 -12.40 -1.24 14.58
CA ASP A 265 -13.74 -0.72 14.85
C ASP A 265 -14.82 -1.56 14.15
N GLY A 266 -14.48 -2.17 13.01
CA GLY A 266 -15.39 -3.02 12.25
C GLY A 266 -14.81 -3.53 10.93
N VAL A 267 -15.49 -4.53 10.37
CA VAL A 267 -15.16 -5.14 9.08
C VAL A 267 -16.44 -5.26 8.25
N ASP A 268 -16.45 -4.64 7.07
CA ASP A 268 -17.52 -4.79 6.08
C ASP A 268 -17.06 -5.74 4.97
N SER A 269 -17.56 -6.97 4.98
CA SER A 269 -17.26 -7.97 3.94
C SER A 269 -18.00 -7.67 2.63
N TRP A 270 -17.27 -7.73 1.51
CA TRP A 270 -17.83 -7.50 0.19
C TRP A 270 -18.60 -8.71 -0.33
N GLN A 271 -19.80 -8.45 -0.85
CA GLN A 271 -20.61 -9.40 -1.61
C GLN A 271 -20.23 -9.27 -3.10
N ASP A 272 -19.62 -10.30 -3.69
CA ASP A 272 -19.15 -10.25 -5.08
C ASP A 272 -20.34 -10.08 -6.06
N PRO A 273 -20.51 -8.90 -6.70
CA PRO A 273 -21.59 -8.68 -7.66
C PRO A 273 -21.44 -9.51 -8.94
N GLY A 274 -20.23 -10.05 -9.17
CA GLY A 274 -19.89 -10.96 -10.26
C GLY A 274 -20.11 -12.43 -9.94
N ALA A 275 -20.45 -12.80 -8.69
CA ALA A 275 -20.66 -14.19 -8.32
C ALA A 275 -21.78 -14.85 -9.15
N GLY A 276 -21.51 -16.05 -9.68
CA GLY A 276 -22.50 -16.86 -10.39
C GLY A 276 -23.03 -16.31 -11.72
N GLY A 277 -22.55 -15.15 -12.19
CA GLY A 277 -23.06 -14.50 -13.41
C GLY A 277 -21.96 -13.98 -14.34
N ASN A 278 -22.31 -13.11 -15.30
CA ASN A 278 -21.36 -12.48 -16.22
C ASN A 278 -20.92 -11.07 -15.78
N LYS A 279 -21.46 -10.58 -14.65
CA LYS A 279 -21.06 -9.30 -14.08
C LYS A 279 -19.59 -9.34 -13.65
N GLN A 280 -19.00 -8.15 -13.66
CA GLN A 280 -17.64 -7.92 -13.18
C GLN A 280 -17.63 -7.98 -11.65
N SER A 281 -16.61 -8.63 -11.10
CA SER A 281 -16.33 -8.65 -9.67
C SER A 281 -15.74 -7.30 -9.26
N LEU A 282 -16.62 -6.32 -9.00
CA LEU A 282 -16.26 -4.92 -8.76
C LEU A 282 -16.36 -4.55 -7.27
N VAL A 283 -15.32 -3.91 -6.77
CA VAL A 283 -15.28 -3.15 -5.52
C VAL A 283 -15.24 -1.66 -5.88
N ASP A 284 -16.34 -0.94 -5.71
CA ASP A 284 -16.43 0.49 -6.02
C ASP A 284 -16.23 1.33 -4.75
N LEU A 285 -15.06 1.97 -4.65
CA LEU A 285 -14.64 2.84 -3.54
C LEU A 285 -14.65 4.31 -3.96
N THR A 286 -15.35 4.66 -5.04
CA THR A 286 -15.44 6.04 -5.53
C THR A 286 -16.55 6.82 -4.84
N ARG A 287 -16.42 8.14 -4.79
CA ARG A 287 -17.45 9.04 -4.22
C ARG A 287 -18.75 9.09 -5.03
N ARG A 288 -18.70 8.75 -6.32
CA ARG A 288 -19.83 8.96 -7.26
C ARG A 288 -20.87 7.85 -7.20
N SER A 289 -20.42 6.61 -7.09
CA SER A 289 -21.28 5.42 -7.18
C SER A 289 -21.03 4.39 -6.08
N GLY A 290 -19.96 4.54 -5.31
CA GLY A 290 -19.59 3.68 -4.20
C GLY A 290 -19.71 4.37 -2.84
N ARG A 291 -19.14 3.71 -1.84
CA ARG A 291 -18.84 4.29 -0.52
C ARG A 291 -17.34 4.59 -0.51
N PRO A 292 -16.88 5.85 -0.52
CA PRO A 292 -15.45 6.14 -0.42
C PRO A 292 -14.89 5.67 0.92
N LEU A 293 -13.58 5.45 1.01
CA LEU A 293 -12.91 5.14 2.27
C LEU A 293 -12.85 6.39 3.16
N ASP A 294 -13.00 6.21 4.48
CA ASP A 294 -12.77 7.27 5.47
C ASP A 294 -11.26 7.51 5.67
N ASN A 295 -10.64 8.08 4.63
CA ASN A 295 -9.19 8.26 4.56
C ASN A 295 -8.72 9.69 4.28
N ASP A 296 -9.68 10.61 4.05
CA ASP A 296 -9.40 11.98 3.66
C ASP A 296 -9.62 12.98 4.81
N GLY A 297 -9.84 12.49 6.04
CA GLY A 297 -10.00 13.31 7.25
C GLY A 297 -11.32 14.09 7.36
N VAL A 298 -12.27 13.87 6.45
CA VAL A 298 -13.60 14.51 6.47
C VAL A 298 -14.60 13.56 7.12
N ARG A 299 -14.96 13.80 8.38
CA ARG A 299 -16.01 13.05 9.08
C ARG A 299 -17.32 13.12 8.30
N SER A 300 -17.81 11.95 7.86
CA SER A 300 -19.20 11.81 7.42
C SER A 300 -20.07 11.43 8.63
N ASP A 301 -20.36 12.40 9.50
CA ASP A 301 -21.31 12.19 10.59
C ASP A 301 -22.75 12.30 10.03
N PRO A 302 -23.59 11.25 10.09
CA PRO A 302 -24.98 11.34 9.68
C PRO A 302 -25.80 12.04 10.77
N GLY A 303 -25.62 13.36 10.89
CA GLY A 303 -26.49 14.22 11.72
C GLY A 303 -25.81 15.28 12.60
N GLY A 304 -24.49 15.29 12.70
CA GLY A 304 -23.75 16.28 13.49
C GLY A 304 -23.31 17.50 12.68
N LYS A 305 -23.47 18.71 13.22
CA LYS A 305 -22.83 19.92 12.66
C LYS A 305 -21.31 19.73 12.60
N PRO A 306 -20.61 20.35 11.63
CA PRO A 306 -19.16 20.24 11.53
C PRO A 306 -18.50 20.88 12.74
N GLU A 307 -18.02 20.06 13.67
CA GLU A 307 -17.08 20.50 14.70
C GLU A 307 -15.66 20.45 14.12
N ILE A 308 -15.08 21.63 13.92
CA ILE A 308 -13.66 21.80 13.70
C ILE A 308 -12.98 21.51 15.04
N GLY A 309 -12.29 20.38 15.14
CA GLY A 309 -11.61 19.96 16.36
C GLY A 309 -10.52 20.94 16.77
N GLY A 310 -10.84 21.86 17.68
CA GLY A 310 -9.88 22.65 18.43
C GLY A 310 -9.36 21.85 19.62
N GLY A 311 -8.24 21.15 19.43
CA GLY A 311 -7.51 20.49 20.51
C GLY A 311 -6.39 21.38 21.02
N GLY A 312 -6.64 22.14 22.09
CA GLY A 312 -5.59 22.74 22.91
C GLY A 312 -5.04 21.72 23.90
N GLY A 313 -3.72 21.51 23.88
CA GLY A 313 -3.01 20.66 24.84
C GLY A 313 -1.52 20.95 24.78
N ASP A 314 -0.99 21.50 25.87
CA ASP A 314 0.40 21.95 26.04
C ASP A 314 1.44 20.81 25.95
N GLY A 315 2.56 21.12 25.30
CA GLY A 315 3.90 20.80 25.80
C GLY A 315 4.51 19.43 25.51
N SER A 316 5.06 19.22 24.31
CA SER A 316 6.42 18.65 24.18
C SER A 316 7.03 19.06 22.84
N SER A 317 8.25 19.57 22.88
CA SER A 317 9.01 20.03 21.71
C SER A 317 9.44 18.85 20.84
N ALA A 318 8.74 18.66 19.72
CA ALA A 318 9.22 17.89 18.58
C ALA A 318 9.19 18.78 17.34
N ASP A 319 10.29 18.73 16.60
CA ASP A 319 10.63 19.48 15.39
C ASP A 319 9.55 19.36 14.29
N PRO A 320 8.93 20.45 13.80
CA PRO A 320 7.85 20.36 12.83
C PRO A 320 8.42 20.50 11.42
N GLY A 321 8.87 19.39 10.85
CA GLY A 321 9.43 19.40 9.50
C GLY A 321 9.39 18.03 8.85
N SER A 322 8.31 17.76 8.12
CA SER A 322 8.04 16.59 7.28
C SER A 322 7.54 15.30 7.98
N ALA A 323 6.36 14.82 7.54
CA ALA A 323 5.75 13.48 7.72
C ALA A 323 4.46 13.33 8.56
N GLU A 324 4.01 14.30 9.37
CA GLU A 324 2.77 14.11 10.15
C GLU A 324 1.46 14.31 9.35
N VAL A 325 1.51 15.02 8.23
CA VAL A 325 0.31 15.39 7.45
C VAL A 325 -0.29 14.21 6.65
N THR A 326 0.45 13.12 6.42
CA THR A 326 -0.02 11.99 5.56
C THR A 326 -0.80 10.90 6.32
N ARG A 327 -0.67 10.81 7.65
CA ARG A 327 -1.30 9.75 8.47
C ARG A 327 -2.62 10.15 9.11
N ALA A 328 -2.82 11.45 9.38
CA ALA A 328 -3.82 11.94 10.33
C ALA A 328 -5.30 11.70 9.92
N GLY A 329 -5.56 11.36 8.65
CA GLY A 329 -6.91 11.14 8.12
C GLY A 329 -7.26 9.70 7.75
N ARG A 330 -6.30 8.76 7.72
CA ARG A 330 -6.53 7.38 7.25
C ARG A 330 -7.10 6.50 8.36
N ARG A 331 -8.32 5.97 8.18
CA ARG A 331 -8.99 5.07 9.14
C ARG A 331 -9.40 3.74 8.55
N GLU A 332 -9.48 3.62 7.23
CA GLU A 332 -9.97 2.42 6.56
C GLU A 332 -8.96 1.85 5.56
N THR A 333 -8.92 0.52 5.46
CA THR A 333 -8.17 -0.18 4.41
C THR A 333 -9.11 -1.13 3.68
N CYS A 334 -9.09 -1.09 2.34
CA CYS A 334 -9.70 -2.13 1.54
C CYS A 334 -8.68 -3.27 1.37
N VAL A 335 -8.94 -4.42 1.97
CA VAL A 335 -8.16 -5.65 1.78
C VAL A 335 -8.80 -6.45 0.65
N VAL A 336 -7.99 -6.90 -0.30
CA VAL A 336 -8.43 -7.67 -1.47
C VAL A 336 -7.54 -8.88 -1.63
N ASN A 337 -8.08 -10.07 -1.39
CA ASN A 337 -7.44 -11.31 -1.83
C ASN A 337 -7.95 -11.63 -3.23
N CYS A 338 -7.09 -11.51 -4.23
CA CYS A 338 -7.43 -11.67 -5.64
C CYS A 338 -6.97 -13.01 -6.23
N ALA A 339 -6.85 -14.06 -5.41
CA ALA A 339 -6.51 -15.41 -5.86
C ALA A 339 -7.46 -15.89 -6.98
N VAL A 340 -6.86 -16.12 -8.15
CA VAL A 340 -7.55 -16.57 -9.36
C VAL A 340 -7.85 -18.06 -9.25
N MET A 341 -6.94 -18.87 -8.73
CA MET A 341 -7.21 -20.28 -8.55
C MET A 341 -8.29 -20.48 -7.47
N ALA A 342 -9.40 -21.14 -7.81
CA ALA A 342 -10.50 -21.40 -6.87
C ALA A 342 -10.42 -22.81 -6.29
N LYS A 343 -10.01 -23.78 -7.12
CA LYS A 343 -9.73 -25.16 -6.72
C LYS A 343 -8.52 -25.65 -7.51
N SER A 344 -7.47 -26.06 -6.80
CA SER A 344 -6.31 -26.72 -7.37
C SER A 344 -6.31 -28.22 -7.04
N TRP A 345 -5.36 -28.95 -7.60
CA TRP A 345 -5.23 -30.40 -7.39
C TRP A 345 -4.94 -30.71 -5.90
N PRO A 346 -5.46 -31.79 -5.26
CA PRO A 346 -6.21 -32.93 -5.78
C PRO A 346 -7.74 -32.80 -5.61
N HIS A 347 -8.35 -31.65 -5.91
CA HIS A 347 -9.81 -31.56 -5.83
C HIS A 347 -10.52 -32.32 -6.97
N VAL A 348 -11.53 -33.13 -6.62
CA VAL A 348 -12.43 -33.80 -7.57
C VAL A 348 -13.22 -32.74 -8.34
N GLY A 349 -13.03 -32.66 -9.67
CA GLY A 349 -13.75 -31.71 -10.54
C GLY A 349 -12.87 -30.86 -11.47
N GLY A 350 -11.55 -30.93 -11.36
CA GLY A 350 -10.61 -30.19 -12.22
C GLY A 350 -10.30 -28.77 -11.74
N LYS A 351 -9.40 -28.08 -12.44
CA LYS A 351 -9.00 -26.70 -12.11
C LYS A 351 -10.14 -25.73 -12.43
N THR A 352 -10.53 -24.91 -11.45
CA THR A 352 -11.48 -23.81 -11.65
C THR A 352 -10.83 -22.48 -11.28
N THR A 353 -11.22 -21.43 -12.00
CA THR A 353 -10.69 -20.07 -11.79
C THR A 353 -11.79 -19.08 -11.46
N ASN A 354 -11.45 -18.14 -10.58
CA ASN A 354 -12.21 -16.94 -10.29
C ASN A 354 -11.89 -15.85 -11.30
N LYS A 355 -12.82 -14.92 -11.46
CA LYS A 355 -12.57 -13.71 -12.25
C LYS A 355 -11.62 -12.77 -11.48
N PRO A 356 -10.86 -11.93 -12.20
CA PRO A 356 -10.15 -10.80 -11.60
C PRO A 356 -11.09 -9.94 -10.75
N ILE A 357 -10.61 -9.48 -9.60
CA ILE A 357 -11.31 -8.43 -8.83
C ILE A 357 -10.91 -7.09 -9.44
N VAL A 358 -11.89 -6.23 -9.68
CA VAL A 358 -11.64 -4.87 -10.11
C VAL A 358 -11.97 -3.92 -8.97
N VAL A 359 -11.07 -2.98 -8.71
CA VAL A 359 -11.24 -1.96 -7.68
C VAL A 359 -11.23 -0.60 -8.34
N ASP A 360 -12.31 0.16 -8.19
CA ASP A 360 -12.36 1.57 -8.57
C ASP A 360 -12.05 2.42 -7.32
N LEU A 361 -10.97 3.20 -7.35
CA LEU A 361 -10.50 4.01 -6.22
C LEU A 361 -10.23 5.44 -6.67
N ASP A 362 -10.70 6.43 -5.91
CA ASP A 362 -10.38 7.83 -6.16
C ASP A 362 -8.98 8.17 -5.64
N LEU A 363 -8.09 8.61 -6.52
CA LEU A 363 -6.70 8.95 -6.23
C LEU A 363 -6.33 10.37 -6.67
N PRO A 364 -5.32 11.00 -6.05
CA PRO A 364 -4.88 12.35 -6.40
C PRO A 364 -4.41 12.45 -7.84
N VAL A 365 -4.86 13.49 -8.55
CA VAL A 365 -4.33 13.90 -9.85
C VAL A 365 -2.95 14.53 -9.64
N TRP A 366 -2.00 14.21 -10.50
CA TRP A 366 -0.74 14.95 -10.56
C TRP A 366 -0.89 16.17 -11.48
N GLU A 367 -0.39 17.33 -11.04
CA GLU A 367 -0.40 18.56 -11.84
C GLU A 367 0.71 18.60 -12.90
#